data_AF-R4KCP2-F1
#
_entry.id   AF-R4KCP2-F1
#
_cell.length_a   1.000
_cell.length_b   1.000
_cell.length_c   1.000
_cell.angle_alpha   90.00
_cell.angle_beta   90.00
_cell.angle_gamma   90.00
#
_symmetry.space_group_name_H-M   'P 1'
#
loop_
_entity.id
_entity.type
_entity.pdbx_description
1 polymer ?
#
loop_
_entity_poly.entity_id
_entity_poly.type
_entity_poly.pdbx_seq_one_letter_code
_entity_poly.pdbx_strand_id
1 'polypeptide(L)'
;MENQEQLYQQDIRNFIDIVDRFKYLQDNDYTTAYKLHKDALAQYDRWSQILFEVRRSELSRKKDPPWKDRAEEVMRVLNNIYVSSRMVYGKGKDDYETKR
;
A
#
# COMPACT_ATOMS: atom_id res chain seq x y z
N MET A 1 -0.59 -28.22 -0.48
CA MET A 1 -0.56 -26.88 -1.09
C MET A 1 -0.27 -25.91 0.03
N GLU A 2 0.86 -25.20 -0.02
CA GLU A 2 1.08 -24.08 0.90
C GLU A 2 0.01 -23.02 0.62
N ASN A 3 -0.71 -22.58 1.65
CA ASN A 3 -1.69 -21.52 1.51
C ASN A 3 -0.92 -20.21 1.29
N GLN A 4 -1.14 -19.52 0.17
CA GLN A 4 -0.42 -18.28 -0.16
C GLN A 4 -0.60 -17.22 0.93
N GLU A 5 -1.75 -17.19 1.61
CA GLU A 5 -1.97 -16.33 2.76
C GLU A 5 -0.96 -16.59 3.88
N GLN A 6 -0.53 -17.83 4.11
CA GLN A 6 0.45 -18.16 5.14
C GLN A 6 1.86 -17.69 4.76
N LEU A 7 2.18 -17.69 3.46
CA LEU A 7 3.48 -17.24 2.96
C LEU A 7 3.66 -15.72 3.10
N TYR A 8 2.59 -14.96 2.90
CA TYR A 8 2.62 -13.49 2.85
C TYR A 8 2.04 -12.82 4.10
N GLN A 9 2.03 -13.51 5.25
CA GLN A 9 1.47 -12.99 6.50
C GLN A 9 2.05 -11.64 6.91
N GLN A 10 3.36 -11.43 6.76
CA GLN A 10 3.98 -10.16 7.10
C GLN A 10 3.55 -9.05 6.13
N ASP A 11 3.44 -9.35 4.84
CA ASP A 11 2.99 -8.40 3.83
C ASP A 11 1.53 -7.97 4.06
N ILE A 12 0.69 -8.90 4.52
CA ILE A 12 -0.70 -8.65 4.94
C ILE A 12 -0.73 -7.75 6.18
N ARG A 13 0.09 -8.03 7.20
CA ARG A 13 0.15 -7.20 8.42
C ARG A 13 0.61 -5.77 8.12
N ASN A 14 1.63 -5.63 7.28
CA ASN A 14 2.11 -4.31 6.84
C ASN A 14 1.01 -3.53 6.10
N PHE A 15 0.25 -4.21 5.23
CA PHE A 15 -0.90 -3.59 4.56
C PHE A 15 -1.97 -3.14 5.55
N ILE A 16 -2.32 -3.97 6.53
CA ILE A 16 -3.31 -3.63 7.58
C ILE A 16 -2.85 -2.41 8.38
N ASP A 17 -1.59 -2.37 8.82
CA ASP A 17 -1.01 -1.22 9.55
C ASP A 17 -1.12 0.08 8.75
N ILE A 18 -0.75 0.06 7.46
CA ILE A 18 -0.83 1.22 6.57
C ILE A 18 -2.28 1.71 6.44
N VAL A 19 -3.22 0.78 6.22
CA VAL A 19 -4.65 1.10 6.10
C VAL A 19 -5.18 1.71 7.39
N ASP A 20 -4.83 1.14 8.55
CA ASP A 20 -5.31 1.63 9.84
C ASP A 20 -4.75 3.01 10.14
N ARG A 21 -3.46 3.25 9.92
CA ARG A 21 -2.86 4.59 10.05
C ARG A 21 -3.50 5.60 9.11
N PHE A 22 -3.87 5.20 7.89
CA PHE A 22 -4.54 6.09 6.93
C PHE A 22 -5.96 6.46 7.37
N LYS A 23 -6.73 5.52 7.95
CA LYS A 23 -8.10 5.80 8.45
C LYS A 23 -8.15 6.93 9.48
N TYR A 24 -7.08 7.08 10.28
CA TYR A 24 -7.00 8.09 11.34
C TYR A 24 -6.22 9.35 10.93
N LEU A 25 -5.73 9.43 9.68
CA LEU A 25 -4.98 10.58 9.20
C LEU A 25 -5.84 11.85 9.21
N GLN A 26 -5.34 12.92 9.81
CA GLN A 26 -5.96 14.23 9.82
C GLN A 26 -5.33 15.14 8.76
N ASP A 27 -6.11 16.10 8.24
CA ASP A 27 -5.69 17.02 7.17
C ASP A 27 -4.53 17.95 7.56
N ASN A 28 -4.23 18.10 8.85
CA ASN A 28 -3.12 18.89 9.37
C ASN A 28 -1.95 18.03 9.90
N ASP A 29 -2.04 16.70 9.81
CA ASP A 29 -0.96 15.80 10.22
C ASP A 29 -0.02 15.49 9.04
N TYR A 30 0.75 16.50 8.66
CA TYR A 30 1.65 16.41 7.50
C TYR A 30 2.77 15.38 7.70
N THR A 31 3.20 15.14 8.94
CA THR A 31 4.29 14.19 9.24
C THR A 31 3.82 12.76 9.06
N THR A 32 2.65 12.41 9.59
CA THR A 32 2.06 11.09 9.38
C THR A 32 1.70 10.87 7.92
N ALA A 33 1.17 11.89 7.24
CA ALA A 33 0.91 11.84 5.80
C ALA A 33 2.18 11.55 4.98
N TYR A 34 3.29 12.22 5.26
CA TYR A 34 4.55 11.95 4.55
C TYR A 34 5.07 10.53 4.79
N LYS A 35 4.96 10.01 6.02
CA LYS A 35 5.33 8.62 6.32
C LYS A 35 4.42 7.63 5.58
N LEU A 36 3.11 7.81 5.67
CA LEU A 36 2.12 6.97 4.96
C LEU A 36 2.37 6.93 3.46
N HIS A 37 2.71 8.06 2.85
CA HIS A 37 3.06 8.14 1.44
C HIS A 37 4.25 7.23 1.08
N LYS A 38 5.34 7.29 1.84
CA LYS A 38 6.52 6.45 1.60
C LYS A 38 6.24 4.96 1.86
N ASP A 39 5.57 4.67 2.97
CA ASP A 39 5.25 3.30 3.38
C ASP A 39 4.31 2.64 2.35
N ALA A 40 3.31 3.37 1.86
CA ALA A 40 2.40 2.89 0.82
C ALA A 40 3.12 2.63 -0.51
N LEU A 41 4.07 3.49 -0.91
CA LEU A 41 4.89 3.28 -2.10
C LEU A 41 5.75 2.01 -1.98
N ALA A 42 6.45 1.85 -0.85
CA ALA A 42 7.29 0.68 -0.61
C ALA A 42 6.46 -0.61 -0.61
N GLN A 43 5.28 -0.59 0.02
CA GLN A 43 4.42 -1.76 0.08
C GLN A 43 3.74 -2.04 -1.27
N TYR A 44 3.45 -1.01 -2.09
CA TYR A 44 2.96 -1.22 -3.46
C TYR A 44 3.98 -1.99 -4.30
N ASP A 45 5.25 -1.58 -4.26
CA ASP A 45 6.34 -2.27 -4.95
C ASP A 45 6.44 -3.73 -4.50
N ARG A 46 6.40 -3.97 -3.18
CA ARG A 46 6.40 -5.32 -2.61
C ARG A 46 5.25 -6.19 -3.12
N TRP A 47 4.01 -5.67 -3.14
CA TRP A 47 2.86 -6.42 -3.66
C TRP A 47 2.92 -6.63 -5.17
N SER A 48 3.55 -5.72 -5.92
CA SER A 48 3.80 -5.92 -7.36
C SER A 48 4.75 -7.10 -7.60
N GLN A 49 5.77 -7.25 -6.77
CA GLN A 49 6.70 -8.38 -6.80
C GLN A 49 5.99 -9.70 -6.45
N ILE A 50 5.12 -9.69 -5.42
CA ILE A 50 4.29 -10.86 -5.07
C ILE A 50 3.40 -11.26 -6.25
N LEU A 51 2.73 -10.31 -6.89
CA LEU A 51 1.87 -10.58 -8.04
C LEU A 51 2.67 -11.17 -9.22
N PHE A 52 3.88 -10.67 -9.45
CA PHE A 52 4.80 -11.22 -10.45
C PHE A 52 5.18 -12.68 -10.13
N GLU A 53 5.56 -12.97 -8.89
CA GLU A 53 5.93 -14.33 -8.44
C GLU A 53 4.76 -15.31 -8.57
N VAL A 54 3.55 -14.88 -8.19
CA VAL A 54 2.32 -15.67 -8.36
C VAL A 54 2.11 -15.99 -9.84
N ARG A 55 2.07 -14.98 -10.71
CA ARG A 55 1.87 -15.16 -12.15
C ARG A 55 2.93 -16.07 -12.78
N ARG A 56 4.18 -15.97 -12.34
CA ARG A 56 5.27 -16.84 -12.80
C ARG A 56 5.08 -18.28 -12.34
N SER A 57 4.65 -18.49 -11.08
CA SER A 57 4.42 -19.83 -10.54
C SER A 57 3.28 -20.57 -11.26
N GLU A 58 2.24 -19.85 -11.68
CA GLU A 58 1.09 -20.38 -12.42
C GLU A 58 1.44 -20.89 -13.84
N LEU A 59 2.61 -20.55 -14.38
CA LEU A 59 3.07 -21.12 -15.66
C LEU A 59 3.35 -22.63 -15.55
N SER A 60 3.67 -23.11 -14.34
CA SER A 60 4.04 -24.49 -14.06
C SER A 60 3.12 -25.19 -13.06
N ARG A 61 2.17 -24.46 -12.47
CA ARG A 61 1.28 -24.92 -11.39
C ARG A 61 -0.17 -24.53 -11.66
N LYS A 62 -1.10 -25.05 -10.85
CA LYS A 62 -2.52 -24.67 -10.92
C LYS A 62 -2.68 -23.16 -10.66
N LYS A 63 -3.55 -22.53 -11.44
CA LYS A 63 -3.90 -21.11 -11.29
C LYS A 63 -4.68 -20.85 -9.99
N ASP A 64 -4.44 -19.68 -9.41
CA ASP A 64 -5.18 -19.14 -8.26
C ASP A 64 -5.67 -17.71 -8.62
N PRO A 65 -6.77 -17.59 -9.40
CA PRO A 65 -7.36 -16.30 -9.73
C PRO A 65 -7.75 -15.46 -8.51
N PRO A 66 -8.40 -16.00 -7.45
CA PRO A 66 -8.75 -15.24 -6.26
C PRO A 66 -7.56 -14.53 -5.61
N TRP A 67 -6.40 -15.19 -5.51
CA TRP A 67 -5.22 -14.55 -4.91
C TRP A 67 -4.68 -13.40 -5.76
N LYS A 68 -4.67 -13.53 -7.09
CA LYS A 68 -4.24 -12.45 -7.98
C LYS A 68 -5.15 -11.23 -7.87
N ASP A 69 -6.46 -11.45 -7.89
CA ASP A 69 -7.44 -10.38 -7.74
C ASP A 69 -7.26 -9.67 -6.40
N ARG A 70 -6.96 -10.43 -5.33
CA ARG A 70 -6.65 -9.85 -4.02
C ARG A 70 -5.37 -9.02 -4.02
N ALA A 71 -4.29 -9.50 -4.62
CA ALA A 71 -3.03 -8.76 -4.72
C ALA A 71 -3.19 -7.46 -5.52
N GLU A 72 -3.93 -7.51 -6.64
CA GLU A 72 -4.24 -6.34 -7.46
C GLU A 72 -5.10 -5.30 -6.70
N GLU A 73 -6.08 -5.76 -5.91
CA GLU A 73 -6.88 -4.88 -5.05
C GLU A 73 -6.03 -4.21 -3.97
N VAL A 74 -5.11 -4.95 -3.32
CA VAL A 74 -4.19 -4.37 -2.34
C VAL A 74 -3.33 -3.28 -2.97
N MET A 75 -2.77 -3.53 -4.16
CA MET A 75 -2.01 -2.52 -4.90
C MET A 75 -2.85 -1.27 -5.21
N ARG A 76 -4.11 -1.44 -5.60
CA ARG A 76 -5.03 -0.32 -5.86
C ARG A 76 -5.25 0.53 -4.60
N VAL A 77 -5.49 -0.10 -3.46
CA VAL A 77 -5.66 0.59 -2.17
C VAL A 77 -4.38 1.33 -1.78
N LEU A 78 -3.21 0.69 -1.90
CA LEU A 78 -1.92 1.32 -1.58
C LEU A 78 -1.65 2.55 -2.46
N ASN A 79 -1.96 2.48 -3.76
CA ASN A 79 -1.82 3.62 -4.66
C ASN A 79 -2.77 4.78 -4.26
N ASN A 80 -4.00 4.47 -3.85
CA ASN A 80 -4.92 5.49 -3.36
C ASN A 80 -4.37 6.18 -2.09
N ILE A 81 -3.86 5.42 -1.13
CA ILE A 81 -3.23 5.95 0.09
C ILE A 81 -2.02 6.83 -0.25
N TYR A 82 -1.18 6.39 -1.19
CA TYR A 82 -0.02 7.14 -1.67
C TYR A 82 -0.42 8.51 -2.23
N VAL A 83 -1.44 8.58 -3.09
CA VAL A 83 -1.94 9.82 -3.70
C VAL A 83 -2.61 10.71 -2.65
N SER A 84 -3.51 10.16 -1.83
CA SER A 84 -4.22 10.92 -0.80
C SER A 84 -3.28 11.53 0.24
N SER A 85 -2.31 10.75 0.72
CA SER A 85 -1.33 11.25 1.68
C SER A 85 -0.45 12.36 1.09
N ARG A 86 -0.15 12.30 -0.21
CA ARG A 86 0.56 13.38 -0.93
C ARG A 86 -0.18 14.70 -0.94
N MET A 87 -1.50 14.65 -1.11
CA MET A 87 -2.32 15.86 -1.06
C MET A 87 -2.28 16.51 0.33
N VAL A 88 -2.28 15.71 1.40
CA VAL A 88 -2.25 16.21 2.78
C VAL A 88 -0.92 16.87 3.11
N TYR A 89 0.23 16.20 2.93
CA TYR A 89 1.52 16.82 3.26
C TYR A 89 1.90 17.96 2.31
N GLY A 90 1.36 17.98 1.08
CA GLY A 90 1.54 19.09 0.14
C GLY A 90 0.99 20.41 0.69
N LYS A 91 -0.21 20.37 1.32
CA LYS A 91 -0.82 21.54 1.97
C LYS A 91 0.07 22.15 3.05
N GLY A 92 0.83 21.33 3.78
CA GLY A 92 1.75 21.82 4.81
C GLY A 92 2.84 22.75 4.27
N LYS A 93 3.26 22.58 3.01
CA LYS A 93 4.17 23.51 2.34
C LYS A 93 3.48 24.86 2.07
N ASP A 94 2.28 24.82 1.53
CA ASP A 94 1.50 26.00 1.17
C ASP A 94 1.13 26.83 2.43
N ASP A 95 0.77 26.15 3.53
CA ASP A 95 0.47 26.78 4.82
C ASP A 95 1.71 27.46 5.43
N TYR A 96 2.90 26.88 5.24
CA TYR A 96 4.16 27.49 5.69
C TYR A 96 4.50 28.74 4.88
N GLU A 97 4.30 28.71 3.57
CA GLU A 97 4.55 29.84 2.67
C GLU A 97 3.56 31.00 2.88
N THR A 98 2.29 30.71 3.18
CA THR A 98 1.25 31.73 3.41
C THR A 98 1.41 32.47 4.75
N LYS A 99 2.05 31.85 5.75
CA LYS A 99 2.26 32.44 7.09
C LYS A 99 3.53 33.30 7.21
N ARG A 100 4.28 33.48 6.12
CA ARG A 100 5.53 34.23 6.07
C ARG A 100 5.34 35.60 5.42
#